data_AF-A0AB33CI33-F1
#
_entry.id   AF-A0AB33CI33-F1
#
_cell.length_a   1.000
_cell.length_b   1.000
_cell.length_c   1.000
_cell.angle_alpha   90.00
_cell.angle_beta   90.00
_cell.angle_gamma   90.00
#
_symmetry.space_group_name_H-M   'P 1'
#
loop_
_entity.id
_entity.type
_entity.pdbx_description
1 polymer ?
#
loop_
_entity_poly.entity_id
_entity_poly.type
_entity_poly.pdbx_seq_one_letter_code
_entity_poly.pdbx_strand_id
1 'polypeptide(L)'
;MIVIDHAPADWFLLSEGDCYWLEIKCSISAAGFSILLRLNATERTAVLAGPHAACATLAAQVQARPHDYAARDSSAADGKRVLAAVREWRATASKAAG
;
A
#
# COMPACT_ATOMS: atom_id res chain seq x y z
N MET A 1 13.14 -1.63 2.56
CA MET A 1 11.69 -1.35 2.59
C MET A 1 11.02 -2.39 3.48
N ILE A 2 10.13 -1.98 4.38
CA ILE A 2 9.42 -2.88 5.31
C ILE A 2 7.93 -2.56 5.35
N VAL A 3 7.08 -3.56 5.59
CA VAL A 3 5.64 -3.38 5.85
C VAL A 3 5.46 -2.94 7.30
N ILE A 4 4.78 -1.81 7.52
CA ILE A 4 4.57 -1.22 8.84
C ILE A 4 3.10 -1.23 9.29
N ASP A 5 2.16 -1.34 8.35
CA ASP A 5 0.73 -1.53 8.62
C ASP A 5 0.07 -2.21 7.41
N HIS A 6 -1.09 -2.82 7.60
CA HIS A 6 -1.86 -3.43 6.53
C HIS A 6 -3.35 -3.57 6.91
N ALA A 7 -4.20 -3.68 5.89
CA ALA A 7 -5.53 -4.26 6.05
C ALA A 7 -5.59 -5.63 5.33
N PRO A 8 -6.27 -6.63 5.93
CA PRO A 8 -6.41 -7.94 5.31
C PRO A 8 -7.00 -7.82 3.90
N ALA A 9 -6.30 -8.40 2.92
CA ALA A 9 -6.68 -8.44 1.51
C ALA A 9 -6.86 -7.08 0.78
N ASP A 10 -6.74 -5.94 1.45
CA ASP A 10 -6.98 -4.62 0.85
C ASP A 10 -5.71 -3.82 0.56
N TRP A 11 -4.88 -3.54 1.55
CA TRP A 11 -3.73 -2.64 1.37
C TRP A 11 -2.56 -2.96 2.28
N PHE A 12 -1.36 -2.53 1.87
CA PHE A 12 -0.14 -2.60 2.65
C PHE A 12 0.53 -1.23 2.69
N LEU A 13 0.87 -0.76 3.89
CA LEU A 13 1.68 0.42 4.11
C LEU A 13 3.13 0.01 4.30
N LEU A 14 4.03 0.62 3.51
CA LEU A 14 5.46 0.35 3.53
C LEU A 14 6.26 1.61 3.81
N SER A 15 7.42 1.42 4.45
CA SER A 15 8.38 2.48 4.74
C SER A 15 9.81 2.08 4.34
N GLU A 16 10.57 3.05 3.84
CA GLU A 16 12.00 2.96 3.57
C GLU A 16 12.63 4.35 3.75
N GLY A 17 13.39 4.53 4.85
CA GLY A 17 13.89 5.84 5.24
C GLY A 17 12.73 6.83 5.45
N ASP A 18 12.79 7.97 4.75
CA ASP A 18 11.76 9.01 4.80
C ASP A 18 10.60 8.80 3.81
N CYS A 19 10.64 7.73 3.03
CA CYS A 19 9.64 7.46 2.01
C CYS A 19 8.61 6.45 2.51
N TYR A 20 7.36 6.70 2.11
CA TYR A 20 6.23 5.86 2.44
C TYR A 20 5.48 5.50 1.17
N TRP A 21 5.05 4.25 1.10
CA TRP A 21 4.26 3.73 -0.02
C TRP A 21 3.03 3.03 0.50
N LEU A 22 1.93 3.20 -0.20
CA LEU A 22 0.69 2.48 0.03
C LEU A 22 0.39 1.64 -1.21
N GLU A 23 0.53 0.32 -1.08
CA GLU A 23 0.04 -0.63 -2.08
C GLU A 23 -1.45 -0.85 -1.81
N ILE A 24 -2.29 -0.53 -2.79
CA ILE A 24 -3.75 -0.71 -2.70
C ILE A 24 -4.17 -1.75 -3.71
N LYS A 25 -4.83 -2.80 -3.25
CA LYS A 25 -5.49 -3.76 -4.13
C LYS A 25 -6.83 -3.18 -4.55
N CYS A 26 -7.04 -3.15 -5.86
CA CYS A 26 -8.26 -2.72 -6.49
C CYS A 26 -8.87 -3.88 -7.25
N SER A 27 -10.19 -3.84 -7.43
CA SER A 27 -10.90 -4.78 -8.28
C SER A 27 -11.87 -4.00 -9.17
N ILE A 28 -11.88 -4.32 -10.46
CA ILE A 28 -12.94 -3.91 -11.38
C ILE A 28 -13.60 -5.19 -11.86
N SER A 29 -14.85 -5.38 -11.48
CA SER A 29 -15.58 -6.64 -11.71
C SER A 29 -14.78 -7.84 -11.17
N ALA A 30 -14.46 -8.85 -11.99
CA ALA A 30 -13.70 -10.04 -11.59
C ALA A 30 -12.16 -9.87 -11.73
N ALA A 31 -11.68 -8.75 -12.28
CA ALA A 31 -10.25 -8.51 -12.48
C ALA A 31 -9.67 -7.73 -11.29
N GLY A 32 -8.67 -8.33 -10.62
CA GLY A 32 -7.90 -7.67 -9.56
C GLY A 32 -6.62 -7.05 -10.12
N PHE A 33 -6.28 -5.86 -9.65
CA PHE A 33 -5.01 -5.18 -9.92
C PHE A 33 -4.56 -4.42 -8.67
N SER A 34 -3.33 -3.91 -8.67
CA SER A 34 -2.85 -3.05 -7.59
C SER A 34 -2.50 -1.68 -8.14
N ILE A 35 -2.73 -0.64 -7.35
CA ILE A 35 -2.15 0.69 -7.54
C ILE A 35 -1.16 0.91 -6.41
N LEU A 36 0.05 1.37 -6.75
CA LEU A 36 1.07 1.71 -5.78
C LEU A 36 1.20 3.22 -5.70
N LEU A 37 0.92 3.80 -4.54
CA LEU A 37 1.11 5.23 -4.33
C LEU A 37 2.33 5.48 -3.46
N ARG A 38 3.27 6.29 -3.95
CA ARG A 38 4.22 6.97 -3.07
C ARG A 38 3.49 8.14 -2.39
N LEU A 39 3.49 8.16 -1.06
CA LEU A 39 2.79 9.18 -0.30
C LEU A 39 3.47 10.53 -0.48
N ASN A 40 2.67 11.56 -0.75
CA ASN A 40 3.14 12.94 -0.73
C ASN A 40 3.26 13.46 0.72
N ALA A 41 3.73 14.70 0.90
CA ALA A 41 3.95 15.27 2.22
C ALA A 41 2.68 15.29 3.09
N THR A 42 1.54 15.68 2.51
CA THR A 42 0.25 15.76 3.23
C THR A 42 -0.25 14.37 3.65
N GLU A 43 -0.22 13.40 2.75
CA GLU A 43 -0.62 12.02 3.03
C GLU A 43 0.31 11.38 4.07
N ARG A 44 1.63 11.64 3.97
CA ARG A 44 2.61 11.20 4.96
C ARG A 44 2.29 11.78 6.34
N THR A 45 2.00 13.07 6.45
CA THR A 45 1.62 13.67 7.74
C THR A 45 0.36 13.03 8.32
N ALA A 46 -0.65 12.76 7.50
CA ALA A 46 -1.87 12.09 7.94
C ALA A 46 -1.61 10.66 8.42
N VAL A 47 -0.79 9.89 7.69
CA VAL A 47 -0.39 8.54 8.06
C VAL A 47 0.46 8.53 9.33
N LEU A 48 1.34 9.52 9.54
CA LEU A 48 2.11 9.61 10.78
C LEU A 48 1.25 9.98 12.00
N ALA A 49 0.15 10.72 11.80
CA ALA A 49 -0.77 11.09 12.87
C ALA A 49 -1.78 9.97 13.22
N GLY A 50 -2.16 9.15 12.24
CA GLY A 50 -3.14 8.07 12.40
C GLY A 50 -3.03 7.04 11.28
N PRO A 51 -2.03 6.14 11.33
CA PRO A 51 -1.59 5.36 10.17
C PRO A 51 -2.70 4.52 9.56
N HIS A 52 -3.39 3.77 10.39
CA HIS A 52 -4.40 2.83 9.91
C HIS A 52 -5.62 3.53 9.29
N ALA A 53 -6.20 4.52 9.99
CA ALA A 53 -7.40 5.22 9.53
C ALA A 53 -7.12 6.08 8.29
N ALA A 54 -5.96 6.73 8.22
CA ALA A 54 -5.55 7.50 7.06
C ALA A 54 -5.32 6.58 5.84
N CYS A 55 -4.65 5.44 6.03
CA CYS A 55 -4.44 4.45 4.96
C CYS A 55 -5.76 3.85 4.48
N ALA A 56 -6.66 3.48 5.38
CA ALA A 56 -7.98 2.95 5.03
C ALA A 56 -8.80 3.97 4.22
N THR A 57 -8.78 5.24 4.63
CA THR A 57 -9.48 6.32 3.90
C THR A 57 -8.90 6.51 2.51
N LEU A 58 -7.57 6.58 2.37
CA LEU A 58 -6.92 6.74 1.08
C LEU A 58 -7.14 5.53 0.17
N ALA A 59 -7.04 4.32 0.72
CA ALA A 59 -7.31 3.09 -0.02
C ALA A 59 -8.75 3.05 -0.56
N ALA A 60 -9.74 3.43 0.27
CA ALA A 60 -11.14 3.49 -0.17
C ALA A 60 -11.36 4.51 -1.30
N GLN A 61 -10.71 5.68 -1.24
CA GLN A 61 -10.78 6.69 -2.30
C GLN A 61 -10.19 6.17 -3.62
N VAL A 62 -9.03 5.51 -3.55
CA VAL A 62 -8.35 4.92 -4.71
C VAL A 62 -9.18 3.78 -5.30
N GLN A 63 -9.71 2.88 -4.47
CA GLN A 63 -10.57 1.79 -4.91
C GLN A 63 -11.87 2.28 -5.56
N ALA A 64 -12.44 3.39 -5.07
CA ALA A 64 -13.64 3.97 -5.67
C ALA A 64 -13.39 4.59 -7.05
N ARG A 65 -12.18 5.11 -7.31
CA ARG A 65 -11.81 5.79 -8.56
C ARG A 65 -10.37 5.49 -8.98
N PRO A 66 -10.02 4.25 -9.30
CA PRO A 66 -8.63 3.86 -9.53
C PRO A 66 -7.98 4.61 -10.70
N HIS A 67 -8.77 4.96 -11.72
CA HIS A 67 -8.29 5.70 -12.88
C HIS A 67 -7.80 7.12 -12.55
N ASP A 68 -8.38 7.78 -11.53
CA ASP A 68 -7.97 9.13 -11.11
C ASP A 68 -6.53 9.13 -10.53
N TYR A 69 -6.05 7.96 -10.10
CA TYR A 69 -4.74 7.78 -9.48
C TYR A 69 -3.70 7.17 -10.41
N ALA A 70 -4.04 6.85 -11.67
CA ALA A 70 -3.12 6.19 -12.60
C ALA A 70 -1.84 6.99 -12.85
N ALA A 71 -1.91 8.32 -12.90
CA ALA A 71 -0.74 9.19 -13.07
C ALA A 71 0.21 9.20 -11.86
N ARG A 72 -0.27 8.76 -10.69
CA ARG A 72 0.49 8.64 -9.44
C ARG A 72 0.99 7.22 -9.20
N ASP A 73 0.59 6.26 -10.03
CA ASP A 73 0.96 4.87 -9.86
C ASP A 73 2.47 4.70 -10.04
N SER A 74 3.10 4.34 -8.94
CA SER A 74 4.54 4.16 -8.78
C SER A 74 4.95 2.71 -9.04
N SER A 75 4.02 1.84 -9.44
CA SER A 75 4.26 0.40 -9.65
C SER A 75 5.42 0.11 -10.60
N ALA A 76 5.60 0.92 -11.64
CA ALA A 76 6.72 0.76 -12.58
C ALA A 76 8.10 1.01 -11.93
N ALA A 77 8.18 1.96 -10.98
CA ALA A 77 9.43 2.35 -10.34
C ALA A 77 9.73 1.54 -9.06
N ASP A 78 8.70 1.27 -8.26
CA ASP A 78 8.83 0.74 -6.90
C ASP A 78 8.18 -0.64 -6.72
N GLY A 79 7.36 -1.10 -7.66
CA GLY A 79 6.50 -2.28 -7.50
C GLY A 79 7.27 -3.58 -7.20
N LYS A 80 8.44 -3.78 -7.82
CA LYS A 80 9.29 -4.95 -7.53
C LYS A 80 9.79 -4.97 -6.09
N ARG A 81 10.18 -3.81 -5.55
CA ARG A 81 10.68 -3.67 -4.17
C ARG A 81 9.55 -3.86 -3.16
N VAL A 82 8.38 -3.28 -3.43
CA VAL A 82 7.18 -3.46 -2.60
C VAL A 82 6.75 -4.93 -2.58
N LEU A 83 6.69 -5.58 -3.74
CA LEU A 83 6.32 -6.99 -3.83
C LEU A 83 7.29 -7.90 -3.04
N ALA A 84 8.59 -7.62 -3.09
CA ALA A 84 9.58 -8.35 -2.30
C ALA A 84 9.33 -8.17 -0.79
N ALA A 85 9.16 -6.93 -0.34
CA ALA A 85 8.91 -6.62 1.07
C ALA A 85 7.61 -7.26 1.60
N VAL A 86 6.51 -7.23 0.82
CA VAL A 86 5.25 -7.89 1.22
C VAL A 86 5.41 -9.41 1.27
N ARG A 87 6.16 -10.02 0.35
CA ARG A 87 6.44 -11.47 0.38
C ARG A 87 7.25 -11.87 1.61
N GLU A 88 8.30 -11.12 1.93
CA GLU A 88 9.12 -11.35 3.13
C GLU A 88 8.30 -11.20 4.42
N TRP A 89 7.46 -10.16 4.48
CA TRP A 89 6.57 -9.95 5.62
C TRP A 89 5.59 -11.11 5.80
N ARG A 90 4.94 -11.58 4.72
CA ARG A 90 4.03 -12.74 4.77
C ARG A 90 4.74 -14.01 5.21
N ALA A 91 5.94 -14.27 4.68
CA ALA A 91 6.73 -15.44 5.07
C ALA A 91 7.09 -15.44 6.56
N THR A 92 7.30 -14.26 7.14
CA THR A 92 7.58 -14.09 8.58
C THR A 92 6.32 -14.27 9.41
N ALA A 93 5.20 -13.66 9.01
CA ALA A 93 3.90 -13.81 9.67
C ALA A 93 3.43 -15.28 9.69
N SER A 94 3.61 -16.02 8.60
CA SER A 94 3.28 -17.45 8.53
C SER A 94 4.16 -18.33 9.43
N LYS A 95 5.40 -17.92 9.71
CA LYS A 95 6.29 -18.65 10.64
C LYS A 95 5.94 -18.41 12.11
N ALA A 96 5.32 -17.28 12.45
CA ALA A 96 4.89 -16.98 13.82
C ALA A 96 3.58 -17.70 14.22
N ALA A 97 2.87 -18.31 13.26
CA ALA A 97 1.62 -19.04 13.47
C ALA A 97 1.78 -20.57 13.43
N GLY A 98 3.03 -21.07 13.44
CA GLY A 98 3.37 -22.50 13.37
C GLY A 98 4.08 -23.03 14.61
#